data_AF-A0A3C1WQV3-F1
#
_entry.id   AF-A0A3C1WQV3-F1
#
_cell.length_a   1.000
_cell.length_b   1.000
_cell.length_c   1.000
_cell.angle_alpha   90.00
_cell.angle_beta   90.00
_cell.angle_gamma   90.00
#
_symmetry.space_group_name_H-M   'P 1'
#
loop_
_entity.id
_entity.type
_entity.pdbx_description
1 polymer ?
#
loop_
_entity_poly.entity_id
_entity_poly.type
_entity_poly.pdbx_seq_one_letter_code
_entity_poly.pdbx_strand_id
1 'polypeptide(L)'
;QNVPADDRLIFSYSNFREIRRFLKYYDTDVSNGSNGYDGILADLGISSYQIDTAERGFSIRWEGNLDMRMNAQSEITAADIVNSYSQEKLQKVFSEFGEVRNSKTLAEKIINERTTSPFSTTTEFISRIESCIRGNRLRYLAQVFQALRMEVNQELQSLEELLKQSPDV
;
A
#
# COMPACT_ATOMS: atom_id res chain seq x y z
N GLN A 1 -9.69 -18.71 5.30
CA GLN A 1 -9.20 -19.78 6.20
C GLN A 1 -8.40 -19.10 7.30
N ASN A 2 -8.60 -19.50 8.57
CA ASN A 2 -8.23 -18.80 9.83
C ASN A 2 -9.29 -17.85 10.42
N VAL A 3 -10.57 -18.20 10.33
CA VAL A 3 -11.62 -17.53 11.11
C VAL A 3 -11.92 -18.43 12.32
N PRO A 4 -11.60 -18.02 13.56
CA PRO A 4 -11.99 -18.76 14.76
C PRO A 4 -13.51 -18.88 14.82
N ALA A 5 -14.02 -20.05 15.25
CA ALA A 5 -15.43 -20.23 15.55
C ALA A 5 -15.74 -19.65 16.94
N ASP A 6 -15.77 -18.31 17.03
CA ASP A 6 -16.03 -17.56 18.26
C ASP A 6 -16.98 -16.40 17.95
N ASP A 7 -18.20 -16.46 18.48
CA ASP A 7 -19.26 -15.49 18.21
C ASP A 7 -18.96 -14.09 18.77
N ARG A 8 -17.91 -13.95 19.60
CA ARG A 8 -17.41 -12.66 20.10
C ARG A 8 -16.55 -11.92 19.07
N LEU A 9 -16.13 -12.59 18.00
CA LEU A 9 -15.29 -12.02 16.95
C LEU A 9 -16.11 -11.77 15.68
N ILE A 10 -16.34 -10.51 15.37
CA ILE A 10 -17.01 -10.09 14.14
C ILE A 10 -15.94 -9.69 13.12
N PHE A 11 -15.89 -10.39 11.99
CA PHE A 11 -14.96 -10.09 10.90
C PHE A 11 -15.63 -9.23 9.83
N SER A 12 -14.99 -8.12 9.46
CA SER A 12 -15.38 -7.29 8.31
C SER A 12 -14.31 -7.35 7.23
N TYR A 13 -14.72 -7.67 6.00
CA TYR A 13 -13.86 -7.52 4.84
C TYR A 13 -14.09 -6.14 4.21
N SER A 14 -13.53 -5.11 4.82
CA SER A 14 -13.63 -3.71 4.40
C SER A 14 -12.34 -2.95 4.67
N ASN A 15 -12.09 -1.86 3.96
CA ASN A 15 -11.00 -0.95 4.32
C ASN A 15 -11.36 -0.27 5.66
N PHE A 16 -10.38 -0.13 6.56
CA PHE A 16 -10.60 0.48 7.87
C PHE A 16 -11.04 1.95 7.80
N ARG A 17 -10.86 2.63 6.67
CA ARG A 17 -11.46 3.95 6.43
C ARG A 17 -13.00 3.95 6.52
N GLU A 18 -13.63 2.78 6.37
CA GLU A 18 -15.08 2.59 6.49
C GLU A 18 -15.53 2.21 7.91
N ILE A 19 -14.68 2.37 8.94
CA ILE A 19 -14.96 1.93 10.32
C ILE A 19 -16.31 2.43 10.84
N ARG A 20 -16.69 3.69 10.56
CA ARG A 20 -17.97 4.25 10.98
C ARG A 20 -19.17 3.55 10.35
N ARG A 21 -19.05 3.12 9.09
CA ARG A 21 -20.11 2.37 8.40
C ARG A 21 -20.26 0.98 9.00
N PHE A 22 -19.14 0.32 9.29
CA PHE A 22 -19.11 -0.97 9.95
C PHE A 22 -19.77 -0.90 11.34
N LEU A 23 -19.34 0.03 12.20
CA LEU A 23 -19.87 0.18 13.56
C LEU A 23 -21.37 0.52 13.56
N LYS A 24 -21.84 1.36 12.63
CA LYS A 24 -23.28 1.63 12.46
C LYS A 24 -24.09 0.40 12.05
N TYR A 25 -23.53 -0.49 11.24
CA TYR A 25 -24.24 -1.67 10.76
C TYR A 25 -24.41 -2.74 11.85
N TYR A 26 -23.40 -2.89 12.72
CA TYR A 26 -23.41 -3.88 13.80
C TYR A 26 -23.99 -3.35 15.12
N ASP A 27 -24.57 -2.16 15.10
CA ASP A 27 -25.42 -1.58 16.15
C ASP A 27 -24.89 -1.71 17.58
N THR A 28 -23.88 -0.90 17.91
CA THR A 28 -23.52 -0.61 19.30
C THR A 28 -23.87 0.84 19.64
N ASP A 29 -25.18 1.14 19.70
CA ASP A 29 -25.74 2.32 20.39
C ASP A 29 -25.02 3.67 20.17
N VAL A 30 -24.57 3.93 18.95
CA VAL A 30 -23.94 5.21 18.53
C VAL A 30 -24.98 6.36 18.61
N SER A 31 -26.26 6.02 18.82
CA SER A 31 -27.37 6.94 19.09
C SER A 31 -27.26 7.69 20.42
N ASN A 32 -26.55 7.16 21.42
CA ASN A 32 -26.60 7.66 22.79
C ASN A 32 -25.32 8.39 23.28
N GLY A 33 -24.38 8.70 22.38
CA GLY A 33 -23.20 9.51 22.72
C GLY A 33 -22.14 8.78 23.56
N SER A 34 -22.26 7.45 23.72
CA SER A 34 -21.20 6.56 24.18
C SER A 34 -20.54 5.92 22.96
N ASN A 35 -19.22 6.02 22.83
CA ASN A 35 -18.47 5.33 21.78
C ASN A 35 -18.78 3.84 21.88
N GLY A 36 -19.19 3.21 20.79
CA GLY A 36 -19.67 1.83 20.76
C GLY A 36 -18.56 0.77 20.94
N TYR A 37 -17.41 1.15 21.50
CA TYR A 37 -16.20 0.36 21.71
C TYR A 37 -15.28 1.00 22.78
N ASP A 38 -14.43 0.19 23.42
CA ASP A 38 -13.49 0.66 24.46
C ASP A 38 -12.11 1.06 23.92
N GLY A 39 -11.74 0.61 22.74
CA GLY A 39 -10.50 1.03 22.06
C GLY A 39 -10.42 0.58 20.60
N ILE A 40 -9.54 1.25 19.85
CA ILE A 40 -9.18 0.88 18.47
C ILE A 40 -7.72 0.46 18.46
N LEU A 41 -7.44 -0.71 17.89
CA LEU A 41 -6.08 -1.18 17.60
C LEU A 41 -5.90 -1.19 16.08
N ALA A 42 -4.85 -0.52 15.59
CA ALA A 42 -4.46 -0.54 14.19
C ALA A 42 -3.01 -1.02 14.04
N ASP A 43 -2.85 -2.24 13.54
CA ASP A 43 -1.55 -2.77 13.11
C ASP A 43 -1.35 -2.46 11.62
N LEU A 44 -0.47 -1.49 11.33
CA LEU A 44 -0.33 -0.91 10.00
C LEU A 44 0.82 -1.55 9.23
N GLY A 45 0.54 -1.96 7.99
CA GLY A 45 1.54 -2.50 7.09
C GLY A 45 0.97 -3.59 6.20
N ILE A 46 1.82 -4.55 5.85
CA ILE A 46 1.46 -5.73 5.07
C ILE A 46 1.54 -6.98 5.93
N SER A 47 0.62 -7.91 5.70
CA SER A 47 0.65 -9.21 6.36
C SER A 47 1.73 -10.11 5.74
N SER A 48 2.25 -11.06 6.51
CA SER A 48 3.20 -12.07 6.00
C SER A 48 2.63 -12.81 4.78
N TYR A 49 1.32 -13.12 4.80
CA TYR A 49 0.62 -13.73 3.66
C TYR A 49 0.76 -12.93 2.35
N GLN A 50 0.72 -11.60 2.42
CA GLN A 50 0.91 -10.74 1.25
C GLN A 50 2.35 -10.77 0.72
N ILE A 51 3.33 -10.91 1.60
CA ILE A 51 4.76 -11.04 1.24
C ILE A 51 5.05 -12.43 0.65
N ASP A 52 4.45 -13.48 1.23
CA ASP A 52 4.66 -14.87 0.84
C ASP A 52 3.97 -15.22 -0.48
N THR A 53 2.93 -14.46 -0.87
CA THR A 53 2.26 -14.60 -2.17
C THR A 53 2.99 -13.77 -3.23
N ALA A 54 4.10 -14.31 -3.76
CA ALA A 54 4.98 -13.61 -4.71
C ALA A 54 4.23 -12.97 -5.89
N GLU A 55 3.22 -13.66 -6.43
CA GLU A 55 2.30 -13.24 -7.50
C GLU A 55 1.77 -11.79 -7.33
N ARG A 56 1.58 -11.35 -6.08
CA ARG A 56 1.00 -10.05 -5.74
C ARG A 56 1.98 -8.87 -5.80
N GLY A 57 3.27 -9.13 -6.01
CA GLY A 57 4.26 -8.09 -6.28
C GLY A 57 4.78 -7.32 -5.06
N PHE A 58 4.48 -7.77 -3.83
CA PHE A 58 4.99 -7.11 -2.62
C PHE A 58 6.44 -7.49 -2.29
N SER A 59 6.94 -8.61 -2.83
CA SER A 59 8.28 -9.11 -2.55
C SER A 59 9.34 -8.48 -3.45
N ILE A 60 10.45 -8.08 -2.85
CA ILE A 60 11.69 -7.71 -3.57
C ILE A 60 12.57 -8.93 -3.90
N ARG A 61 12.25 -10.10 -3.35
CA ARG A 61 13.07 -11.33 -3.46
C ARG A 61 12.54 -12.31 -4.49
N TRP A 62 11.23 -12.37 -4.61
CA TRP A 62 10.52 -13.32 -5.46
C TRP A 62 9.85 -12.55 -6.61
N GLU A 63 9.90 -13.12 -7.80
CA GLU A 63 9.25 -12.55 -8.96
C GLU A 63 7.73 -12.60 -8.81
N GLY A 64 7.07 -11.53 -9.28
CA GLY A 64 5.63 -11.44 -9.38
C GLY A 64 5.23 -10.28 -10.28
N ASN A 65 3.93 -10.17 -10.54
CA ASN A 65 3.38 -9.01 -11.25
C ASN A 65 3.65 -7.75 -10.45
N LEU A 66 3.92 -6.63 -11.12
CA LEU A 66 4.08 -5.32 -10.48
C LEU A 66 2.69 -4.78 -10.07
N ASP A 67 2.02 -5.45 -9.13
CA ASP A 67 0.64 -5.20 -8.72
C ASP A 67 0.56 -4.35 -7.45
N MET A 68 0.97 -4.92 -6.31
CA MET A 68 0.96 -4.29 -4.97
C MET A 68 -0.42 -3.86 -4.43
N ARG A 69 -1.54 -4.21 -5.07
CA ARG A 69 -2.87 -3.93 -4.51
C ARG A 69 -3.17 -4.85 -3.35
N MET A 70 -3.61 -4.28 -2.22
CA MET A 70 -4.14 -5.03 -1.08
C MET A 70 -5.55 -5.53 -1.36
N ASN A 71 -6.37 -4.70 -2.01
CA ASN A 71 -7.68 -5.04 -2.55
C ASN A 71 -7.58 -5.30 -4.06
N ALA A 72 -7.83 -6.53 -4.50
CA ALA A 72 -7.76 -6.91 -5.92
C ALA A 72 -8.79 -6.19 -6.81
N GLN A 73 -9.81 -5.57 -6.22
CA GLN A 73 -10.80 -4.75 -6.93
C GLN A 73 -10.34 -3.30 -7.15
N SER A 74 -9.20 -2.89 -6.59
CA SER A 74 -8.64 -1.56 -6.85
C SER A 74 -8.21 -1.44 -8.32
N GLU A 75 -8.47 -0.29 -8.93
CA GLU A 75 -8.22 -0.07 -10.36
C GLU A 75 -6.74 0.16 -10.69
N ILE A 76 -5.97 0.70 -9.74
CA ILE A 76 -4.59 1.14 -9.98
C ILE A 76 -3.61 0.13 -9.40
N THR A 77 -2.72 -0.41 -10.25
CA THR A 77 -1.58 -1.23 -9.87
C THR A 77 -0.29 -0.40 -9.76
N ALA A 78 0.76 -0.99 -9.18
CA ALA A 78 2.10 -0.41 -9.22
C ALA A 78 2.62 -0.25 -10.66
N ALA A 79 2.29 -1.17 -11.56
CA ALA A 79 2.59 -1.09 -12.98
C ALA A 79 1.92 0.14 -13.61
N ASP A 80 0.64 0.40 -13.30
CA ASP A 80 -0.07 1.58 -13.81
C ASP A 80 0.62 2.87 -13.36
N ILE A 81 1.02 2.94 -12.09
CA ILE A 81 1.74 4.10 -11.55
C ILE A 81 3.04 4.34 -12.31
N VAL A 82 3.94 3.35 -12.39
CA VAL A 82 5.26 3.55 -13.02
C VAL A 82 5.15 3.78 -14.52
N ASN A 83 4.14 3.21 -15.18
CA ASN A 83 3.95 3.34 -16.63
C ASN A 83 3.19 4.61 -17.06
N SER A 84 2.34 5.20 -16.20
CA SER A 84 1.47 6.32 -16.58
C SER A 84 1.80 7.66 -15.91
N TYR A 85 2.35 7.67 -14.69
CA TYR A 85 2.55 8.93 -13.96
C TYR A 85 3.59 9.83 -14.65
N SER A 86 3.46 11.15 -14.46
CA SER A 86 4.50 12.09 -14.86
C SER A 86 5.75 11.93 -14.01
N GLN A 87 6.87 12.47 -14.48
CA GLN A 87 8.13 12.44 -13.73
C GLN A 87 7.99 13.10 -12.35
N GLU A 88 7.33 14.26 -12.30
CA GLU A 88 7.12 15.03 -11.07
C GLU A 88 6.29 14.23 -10.07
N LYS A 89 5.23 13.55 -10.56
CA LYS A 89 4.37 12.73 -9.71
C LYS A 89 5.12 11.51 -9.18
N LEU A 90 5.92 10.84 -10.01
CA LEU A 90 6.78 9.74 -9.56
C LEU A 90 7.82 10.20 -8.53
N GLN A 91 8.49 11.33 -8.79
CA GLN A 91 9.44 11.91 -7.86
C GLN A 91 8.78 12.14 -6.50
N LYS A 92 7.59 12.74 -6.48
CA LYS A 92 6.81 13.01 -5.28
C LYS A 92 6.51 11.73 -4.50
N VAL A 93 5.98 10.71 -5.17
CA VAL A 93 5.69 9.39 -4.56
C VAL A 93 6.94 8.81 -3.89
N PHE A 94 8.07 8.75 -4.61
CA PHE A 94 9.30 8.16 -4.07
C PHE A 94 9.95 9.01 -2.96
N SER A 95 9.83 10.34 -2.99
CA SER A 95 10.35 11.19 -1.91
C SER A 95 9.48 11.18 -0.67
N GLU A 96 8.16 11.29 -0.82
CA GLU A 96 7.25 11.49 0.31
C GLU A 96 6.93 10.18 1.03
N PHE A 97 6.74 9.07 0.28
CA PHE A 97 6.31 7.81 0.87
C PHE A 97 7.46 6.82 1.11
N GLY A 98 8.52 6.90 0.29
CA GLY A 98 9.69 6.04 0.42
C GLY A 98 10.91 6.71 1.03
N GLU A 99 10.93 8.03 1.17
CA GLU A 99 12.12 8.79 1.58
C GLU A 99 13.36 8.47 0.70
N VAL A 100 13.13 8.20 -0.60
CA VAL A 100 14.19 7.87 -1.54
C VAL A 100 15.01 9.12 -1.85
N ARG A 101 16.25 9.18 -1.34
CA ARG A 101 17.12 10.37 -1.42
C ARG A 101 17.36 10.89 -2.84
N ASN A 102 17.46 9.99 -3.82
CA ASN A 102 17.64 10.33 -5.23
C ASN A 102 16.34 10.12 -6.05
N SER A 103 15.18 10.40 -5.46
CA SER A 103 13.86 10.21 -6.08
C SER A 103 13.74 10.85 -7.46
N LYS A 104 14.33 12.04 -7.67
CA LYS A 104 14.38 12.70 -8.99
C LYS A 104 15.07 11.82 -10.04
N THR A 105 16.27 11.32 -9.74
CA THR A 105 17.03 10.45 -10.65
C THR A 105 16.31 9.12 -10.90
N LEU A 106 15.67 8.56 -9.87
CA LEU A 106 14.87 7.35 -10.01
C LEU A 106 13.65 7.58 -10.93
N ALA A 107 12.91 8.67 -10.75
CA ALA A 107 11.78 9.03 -11.59
C ALA A 107 12.20 9.23 -13.05
N GLU A 108 13.26 10.00 -13.30
CA GLU A 108 13.85 10.18 -14.65
C GLU A 108 14.20 8.84 -15.29
N LYS A 109 14.83 7.93 -14.54
CA LYS A 109 15.18 6.60 -15.02
C LYS A 109 13.93 5.81 -15.41
N ILE A 110 12.89 5.79 -14.57
CA ILE A 110 11.63 5.09 -14.84
C ILE A 110 10.96 5.60 -16.12
N ILE A 111 10.90 6.93 -16.31
CA ILE A 111 10.35 7.54 -17.53
C ILE A 111 11.13 7.09 -18.76
N ASN A 112 12.46 7.15 -18.71
CA ASN A 112 13.30 6.76 -19.85
C ASN A 112 13.16 5.27 -20.16
N GLU A 113 13.19 4.43 -19.13
CA GLU A 113 13.04 2.99 -19.27
C GLU A 113 11.68 2.65 -19.91
N ARG A 114 10.56 3.14 -19.38
CA ARG A 114 9.24 2.73 -19.91
C ARG A 114 9.01 3.08 -21.40
N THR A 115 9.79 3.99 -21.98
CA THR A 115 9.74 4.25 -23.44
C THR A 115 10.17 3.06 -24.30
N THR A 116 11.04 2.20 -23.76
CA THR A 116 11.53 1.01 -24.47
C THR A 116 10.55 -0.14 -24.33
N SER A 117 10.03 -0.36 -23.12
CA SER A 117 9.01 -1.36 -22.82
C SER A 117 8.30 -0.99 -21.52
N PRO A 118 6.98 -1.17 -21.40
CA PRO A 118 6.27 -1.05 -20.13
C PRO A 118 6.83 -2.01 -19.07
N PHE A 119 6.77 -1.60 -17.81
CA PHE A 119 7.11 -2.46 -16.67
C PHE A 119 5.97 -3.41 -16.36
N SER A 120 6.28 -4.70 -16.19
CA SER A 120 5.28 -5.75 -15.95
C SER A 120 5.53 -6.53 -14.66
N THR A 121 6.79 -6.85 -14.34
CA THR A 121 7.16 -7.67 -13.18
C THR A 121 8.09 -6.93 -12.22
N THR A 122 8.13 -7.40 -10.97
CA THR A 122 8.99 -6.84 -9.91
C THR A 122 10.48 -6.97 -10.23
N THR A 123 10.90 -8.11 -10.77
CA THR A 123 12.29 -8.40 -11.19
C THR A 123 12.73 -7.52 -12.36
N GLU A 124 11.88 -7.36 -13.37
CA GLU A 124 12.11 -6.47 -14.50
C GLU A 124 12.29 -5.04 -14.00
N PHE A 125 11.36 -4.55 -13.19
CA PHE A 125 11.44 -3.22 -12.58
C PHE A 125 12.75 -3.01 -11.81
N ILE A 126 13.11 -3.94 -10.91
CA ILE A 126 14.35 -3.88 -10.12
C ILE A 126 15.58 -3.82 -11.02
N SER A 127 15.69 -4.73 -12.00
CA SER A 127 16.85 -4.81 -12.88
C SER A 127 17.09 -3.53 -13.67
N ARG A 128 16.02 -2.85 -14.07
CA ARG A 128 16.08 -1.63 -14.87
C ARG A 128 16.41 -0.39 -14.04
N ILE A 129 16.07 -0.38 -12.75
CA ILE A 129 16.45 0.71 -11.83
C ILE A 129 17.76 0.45 -11.08
N GLU A 130 18.45 -0.66 -11.32
CA GLU A 130 19.62 -1.09 -10.55
C GLU A 130 20.72 -0.01 -10.49
N SER A 131 20.94 0.74 -11.58
CA SER A 131 21.91 1.84 -11.64
C SER A 131 21.60 3.03 -10.70
N CYS A 132 20.33 3.16 -10.28
CA CYS A 132 19.87 4.22 -9.39
C CYS A 132 20.06 3.87 -7.91
N ILE A 133 20.36 2.61 -7.58
CA ILE A 133 20.48 2.17 -6.19
C ILE A 133 21.67 2.88 -5.52
N ARG A 134 21.45 3.38 -4.30
CA ARG A 134 22.47 4.07 -3.48
C ARG A 134 22.52 3.47 -2.09
N GLY A 135 23.72 3.18 -1.60
CA GLY A 135 23.94 2.60 -0.28
C GLY A 135 23.51 1.14 -0.20
N ASN A 136 22.85 0.75 0.89
CA ASN A 136 22.40 -0.63 1.08
C ASN A 136 21.26 -0.96 0.11
N ARG A 137 21.50 -1.94 -0.76
CA ARG A 137 20.56 -2.39 -1.81
C ARG A 137 19.18 -2.76 -1.28
N LEU A 138 19.12 -3.59 -0.24
CA LEU A 138 17.86 -4.08 0.31
C LEU A 138 17.03 -2.95 0.92
N ARG A 139 17.69 -2.05 1.67
CA ARG A 139 17.03 -0.87 2.24
C ARG A 139 16.46 0.04 1.15
N TYR A 140 17.24 0.29 0.10
CA TYR A 140 16.80 1.13 -1.03
C TYR A 140 15.57 0.54 -1.72
N LEU A 141 15.61 -0.75 -2.05
CA LEU A 141 14.47 -1.41 -2.69
C LEU A 141 13.24 -1.45 -1.78
N ALA A 142 13.43 -1.65 -0.47
CA ALA A 142 12.33 -1.57 0.49
C ALA A 142 11.66 -0.19 0.49
N GLN A 143 12.45 0.90 0.43
CA GLN A 143 11.92 2.27 0.31
C GLN A 143 11.15 2.49 -0.99
N VAL A 144 11.67 2.03 -2.12
CA VAL A 144 11.00 2.14 -3.44
C VAL A 144 9.69 1.37 -3.46
N PHE A 145 9.70 0.12 -2.99
CA PHE A 145 8.50 -0.73 -2.96
C PHE A 145 7.47 -0.21 -1.95
N GLN A 146 7.92 0.29 -0.80
CA GLN A 146 7.05 0.96 0.18
C GLN A 146 6.34 2.16 -0.46
N ALA A 147 7.06 3.00 -1.20
CA ALA A 147 6.46 4.17 -1.84
C ALA A 147 5.36 3.78 -2.83
N LEU A 148 5.63 2.80 -3.70
CA LEU A 148 4.64 2.29 -4.65
C LEU A 148 3.44 1.69 -3.92
N ARG A 149 3.69 0.87 -2.90
CA ARG A 149 2.64 0.23 -2.09
C ARG A 149 1.72 1.26 -1.44
N MET A 150 2.30 2.28 -0.81
CA MET A 150 1.55 3.34 -0.14
C MET A 150 0.68 4.13 -1.12
N GLU A 151 1.19 4.42 -2.32
CA GLU A 151 0.43 5.10 -3.37
C GLU A 151 -0.69 4.22 -3.93
N VAL A 152 -0.41 2.95 -4.27
CA VAL A 152 -1.42 2.00 -4.77
C VAL A 152 -2.61 1.86 -3.82
N ASN A 153 -2.32 1.77 -2.52
CA ASN A 153 -3.32 1.46 -1.50
C ASN A 153 -3.85 2.71 -0.78
N GLN A 154 -3.39 3.91 -1.15
CA GLN A 154 -3.72 5.16 -0.49
C GLN A 154 -3.60 5.04 1.04
N GLU A 155 -2.49 4.47 1.53
CA GLU A 155 -2.33 4.07 2.93
C GLU A 155 -2.44 5.27 3.88
N LEU A 156 -1.79 6.40 3.53
CA LEU A 156 -1.86 7.62 4.34
C LEU A 156 -3.25 8.24 4.38
N GLN A 157 -3.95 8.29 3.25
CA GLN A 157 -5.33 8.80 3.23
C GLN A 157 -6.26 7.92 4.07
N SER A 158 -6.13 6.59 3.95
CA SER A 158 -6.91 5.66 4.76
C SER A 158 -6.66 5.90 6.25
N LEU A 159 -5.39 6.07 6.65
CA LEU A 159 -5.01 6.33 8.04
C LEU A 159 -5.54 7.68 8.53
N GLU A 160 -5.44 8.73 7.71
CA GLU A 160 -5.99 10.05 8.04
C GLU A 160 -7.50 9.98 8.25
N GLU A 161 -8.23 9.29 7.37
CA GLU A 161 -9.67 9.09 7.49
C GLU A 161 -10.03 8.28 8.74
N LEU A 162 -9.25 7.26 9.11
CA LEU A 162 -9.42 6.52 10.36
C LEU A 162 -9.27 7.44 11.56
N LEU A 163 -8.14 8.14 11.66
CA LEU A 163 -7.81 9.00 12.81
C LEU A 163 -8.81 10.13 13.00
N LYS A 164 -9.37 10.68 11.92
CA LYS A 164 -10.45 11.69 11.99
C LYS A 164 -11.76 11.11 12.51
N GLN A 165 -12.05 9.85 12.22
CA GLN A 165 -13.27 9.18 12.66
C GLN A 165 -13.15 8.68 14.10
N SER A 166 -11.95 8.28 14.55
CA SER A 166 -11.73 7.67 15.87
C SER A 166 -12.29 8.41 17.08
N PRO A 167 -12.39 9.75 17.13
CA PRO A 167 -13.03 10.42 18.27
C PRO A 167 -14.56 10.34 18.26
N ASP A 168 -15.16 10.21 17.06
CA ASP A 168 -16.60 10.38 16.78
C ASP A 168 -17.34 9.05 16.55
N VAL A 169 -16.59 7.94 16.46
CA VAL A 169 -17.12 6.59 16.63
C VAL A 169 -16.88 6.14 18.06
#